data_AF-A0A2V5JT03-F1
#
_entry.id   AF-A0A2V5JT03-F1
#
_cell.length_a   1.000
_cell.length_b   1.000
_cell.length_c   1.000
_cell.angle_alpha   90.00
_cell.angle_beta   90.00
_cell.angle_gamma   90.00
#
_symmetry.space_group_name_H-M   'P 1'
#
loop_
_entity.id
_entity.type
_entity.pdbx_description
1 polymer ?
#
loop_
_entity_poly.entity_id
_entity_poly.type
_entity_poly.pdbx_seq_one_letter_code
_entity_poly.pdbx_strand_id
1 'polypeptide(L)'
;MKTYLEEIDNDIAAKHLLKHPFYLAWARGELSNEALTDYARQYYHHVAAFPTYLSAVHAKCEYQATRKQLLNNLIDEEAGSPNHPELWLHFAKGLGVSEDDVRNTTKESETQTLINTFRSVCGNGSTAEGLAALYAYESQIPAICESKIDGLRKHYRFTNPE
;
A
#
# COMPACT_ATOMS: atom_id res chain seq x y z
N MET A 1 -10.51 -25.79 4.00
CA MET A 1 -9.39 -24.89 4.39
C MET A 1 -8.56 -24.51 3.17
N LYS A 2 -8.06 -25.45 2.35
CA LYS A 2 -7.45 -25.12 1.03
C LYS A 2 -8.39 -24.33 0.12
N THR A 3 -9.66 -24.73 0.05
CA THR A 3 -10.68 -24.06 -0.78
C THR A 3 -10.92 -22.60 -0.44
N TYR A 4 -11.00 -22.21 0.83
CA TYR A 4 -11.24 -20.80 1.20
C TYR A 4 -10.05 -19.88 0.91
N LEU A 5 -8.81 -20.38 1.06
CA LEU A 5 -7.62 -19.61 0.71
C LEU A 5 -7.53 -19.42 -0.80
N GLU A 6 -7.81 -20.48 -1.57
CA GLU A 6 -7.89 -20.41 -3.04
C GLU A 6 -9.00 -19.45 -3.51
N GLU A 7 -10.15 -19.41 -2.83
CA GLU A 7 -11.22 -18.44 -3.11
C GLU A 7 -10.77 -17.00 -2.88
N ILE A 8 -10.09 -16.72 -1.76
CA ILE A 8 -9.52 -15.38 -1.47
C ILE A 8 -8.52 -14.98 -2.56
N ASP A 9 -7.60 -15.87 -2.92
CA ASP A 9 -6.61 -15.61 -3.97
C ASP A 9 -7.27 -15.35 -5.33
N ASN A 10 -8.31 -16.11 -5.67
CA ASN A 10 -9.07 -15.92 -6.90
C ASN A 10 -9.82 -14.58 -6.92
N ASP A 11 -10.41 -14.17 -5.80
CA ASP A 11 -11.09 -12.88 -5.67
C ASP A 11 -10.11 -11.70 -5.80
N ILE A 12 -8.93 -11.80 -5.18
CA ILE A 12 -7.85 -10.82 -5.33
C ILE A 12 -7.39 -10.80 -6.78
N ALA A 13 -7.12 -11.95 -7.39
CA ALA A 13 -6.67 -12.06 -8.77
C ALA A 13 -7.69 -11.49 -9.76
N ALA A 14 -8.99 -11.71 -9.53
CA ALA A 14 -10.06 -11.16 -10.36
C ALA A 14 -10.06 -9.62 -10.37
N LYS A 15 -9.76 -8.99 -9.23
CA LYS A 15 -9.74 -7.53 -9.03
C LYS A 15 -8.34 -6.95 -8.87
N HIS A 16 -7.32 -7.66 -9.35
CA HIS A 16 -5.92 -7.29 -9.15
C HIS A 16 -5.62 -5.88 -9.66
N LEU A 17 -4.87 -5.08 -8.91
CA LEU A 17 -4.61 -3.66 -9.21
C LEU A 17 -3.95 -3.45 -10.57
N LEU A 18 -3.10 -4.37 -11.02
CA LEU A 18 -2.50 -4.31 -12.37
C LEU A 18 -3.51 -4.43 -13.52
N LYS A 19 -4.76 -4.83 -13.26
CA LYS A 19 -5.86 -4.79 -14.25
C LYS A 19 -6.58 -3.45 -14.27
N HIS A 20 -6.34 -2.58 -13.29
CA HIS A 20 -6.97 -1.27 -13.21
C HIS A 20 -6.42 -0.33 -14.31
N PRO A 21 -7.26 0.51 -14.94
CA PRO A 21 -6.83 1.43 -16.00
C PRO A 21 -5.62 2.30 -15.63
N PHE A 22 -5.51 2.70 -14.35
CA PHE A 22 -4.36 3.46 -13.85
C PHE A 22 -3.03 2.71 -14.03
N TYR A 23 -2.94 1.45 -13.62
CA TYR A 23 -1.71 0.66 -13.75
C TYR A 23 -1.44 0.23 -15.20
N LEU A 24 -2.50 0.04 -16.00
CA LEU A 24 -2.34 -0.17 -17.44
C LEU A 24 -1.74 1.06 -18.13
N ALA A 25 -2.21 2.27 -17.79
CA ALA A 25 -1.63 3.52 -18.28
C ALA A 25 -0.21 3.74 -17.75
N TRP A 26 0.06 3.39 -16.48
CA TRP A 26 1.41 3.42 -15.90
C TRP A 26 2.39 2.61 -16.73
N ALA A 27 2.06 1.34 -16.97
CA ALA A 27 2.90 0.40 -17.71
C ALA A 27 3.11 0.77 -19.18
N ARG A 28 2.18 1.54 -19.77
CA ARG A 28 2.30 2.06 -21.15
C ARG A 28 2.97 3.44 -21.23
N GLY A 29 3.33 4.06 -20.11
CA GLY A 29 3.91 5.41 -20.11
C GLY A 29 2.92 6.52 -20.43
N GLU A 30 1.63 6.28 -20.19
CA GLU A 30 0.53 7.19 -20.58
C GLU A 30 0.08 8.11 -19.45
N LEU A 31 0.63 7.99 -18.24
CA LEU A 31 0.32 8.91 -17.15
C LEU A 31 1.04 10.24 -17.33
N SER A 32 0.34 11.33 -17.07
CA SER A 32 0.96 12.65 -16.97
C SER A 32 1.79 12.75 -15.68
N ASN A 33 2.75 13.68 -15.66
CA ASN A 33 3.49 13.98 -14.44
C ASN A 33 2.55 14.43 -13.31
N GLU A 34 1.50 15.18 -13.64
CA GLU A 34 0.46 15.60 -12.69
C GLU A 34 -0.20 14.38 -12.04
N ALA A 35 -0.65 13.40 -12.82
CA ALA A 35 -1.26 12.17 -12.30
C ALA A 35 -0.31 11.36 -11.42
N LEU A 36 0.98 11.28 -11.77
CA LEU A 36 2.00 10.61 -10.95
C LEU A 36 2.23 11.32 -9.60
N THR A 37 2.35 12.64 -9.63
CA THR A 37 2.57 13.43 -8.42
C THR A 37 1.34 13.44 -7.52
N ASP A 38 0.13 13.50 -8.08
CA ASP A 38 -1.11 13.37 -7.32
C ASP A 38 -1.23 11.98 -6.66
N TYR A 39 -0.96 10.91 -7.42
CA TYR A 39 -0.89 9.56 -6.87
C TYR A 39 0.11 9.45 -5.71
N ALA A 40 1.30 10.02 -5.84
CA ALA A 40 2.32 10.01 -4.78
C ALA A 40 1.85 10.73 -3.52
N ARG A 41 1.18 11.89 -3.64
CA ARG A 41 0.61 12.63 -2.51
C ARG A 41 -0.51 11.86 -1.82
N GLN A 42 -1.50 11.40 -2.59
CA GLN A 42 -2.68 10.74 -2.04
C GLN A 42 -2.33 9.39 -1.38
N TYR A 43 -1.53 8.57 -2.05
CA TYR A 43 -1.24 7.21 -1.58
C TYR A 43 -0.31 7.19 -0.37
N TYR A 44 0.51 8.23 -0.16
CA TYR A 44 1.32 8.39 1.05
C TYR A 44 0.46 8.27 2.33
N HIS A 45 -0.75 8.82 2.33
CA HIS A 45 -1.62 8.76 3.51
C HIS A 45 -2.04 7.35 3.87
N HIS A 46 -2.16 6.44 2.88
CA HIS A 46 -2.42 5.04 3.15
C HIS A 46 -1.17 4.34 3.69
N VAL A 47 0.00 4.58 3.08
CA VAL A 47 1.30 4.05 3.55
C VAL A 47 1.58 4.46 5.00
N ALA A 48 1.41 5.75 5.32
CA ALA A 48 1.60 6.27 6.67
C ALA A 48 0.56 5.74 7.68
N ALA A 49 -0.60 5.28 7.23
CA ALA A 49 -1.62 4.70 8.08
C ALA A 49 -1.48 3.18 8.26
N PHE A 50 -0.75 2.50 7.37
CA PHE A 50 -0.63 1.05 7.34
C PHE A 50 -0.14 0.41 8.66
N PRO A 51 0.89 0.96 9.35
CA PRO A 51 1.32 0.46 10.67
C PRO A 51 0.19 0.42 11.70
N THR A 52 -0.75 1.37 11.63
CA THR A 52 -1.88 1.45 12.58
C THR A 52 -2.90 0.34 12.35
N TYR A 53 -3.00 -0.20 11.13
CA TYR A 53 -3.88 -1.33 10.83
C TYR A 53 -3.33 -2.62 11.45
N LEU A 54 -2.03 -2.87 11.28
CA LEU A 54 -1.32 -3.98 11.92
C LEU A 54 -1.47 -3.93 13.43
N SER A 55 -1.26 -2.73 14.01
CA SER A 55 -1.42 -2.50 15.45
C SER A 55 -2.86 -2.78 15.93
N ALA A 56 -3.88 -2.37 15.17
CA ALA A 56 -5.28 -2.63 15.51
C ALA A 56 -5.61 -4.13 15.51
N VAL A 57 -5.12 -4.89 14.51
CA VAL A 57 -5.29 -6.35 14.47
C VAL A 57 -4.50 -7.03 15.59
N HIS A 58 -3.28 -6.58 15.85
CA HIS A 58 -2.43 -7.10 16.93
C HIS A 58 -3.09 -6.94 18.30
N ALA A 59 -3.64 -5.76 18.60
CA ALA A 59 -4.22 -5.44 19.90
C ALA A 59 -5.40 -6.35 20.28
N LYS A 60 -6.24 -6.74 19.31
CA LYS A 60 -7.39 -7.62 19.54
C LYS A 60 -7.10 -9.12 19.40
N CYS A 61 -5.90 -9.49 18.92
CA CYS A 61 -5.56 -10.89 18.65
C CYS A 61 -5.15 -11.63 19.92
N GLU A 62 -5.90 -12.66 20.33
CA GLU A 62 -5.61 -13.46 21.54
C GLU A 62 -4.43 -14.43 21.37
N TYR A 63 -4.14 -14.87 20.14
CA TYR A 63 -3.08 -15.84 19.85
C TYR A 63 -1.70 -15.19 19.79
N GLN A 64 -0.83 -15.53 20.75
CA GLN A 64 0.51 -14.94 20.84
C GLN A 64 1.38 -15.22 19.61
N ALA A 65 1.30 -16.42 19.02
CA ALA A 65 2.08 -16.76 17.84
C ALA A 65 1.75 -15.82 16.66
N THR A 66 0.46 -15.54 16.42
CA THR A 66 0.00 -14.59 15.40
C THR A 66 0.42 -13.16 15.74
N ARG A 67 0.30 -12.75 17.02
CA ARG A 67 0.78 -11.43 17.46
C ARG A 67 2.26 -11.21 17.17
N LYS A 68 3.12 -12.23 17.34
CA LYS A 68 4.54 -12.12 17.00
C LYS A 68 4.78 -11.85 15.52
N GLN A 69 3.99 -12.46 14.62
CA GLN A 69 4.09 -12.19 13.18
C GLN A 69 3.62 -10.77 12.85
N LEU A 70 2.47 -10.35 13.39
CA LEU A 70 1.99 -8.96 13.23
C LEU A 70 2.98 -7.92 13.76
N LEU A 71 3.66 -8.21 14.86
CA LEU A 71 4.71 -7.35 15.42
C LEU A 71 5.93 -7.27 14.48
N ASN A 72 6.36 -8.38 13.89
CA ASN A 72 7.45 -8.37 12.91
C ASN A 72 7.09 -7.51 11.70
N ASN A 73 5.90 -7.70 11.13
CA ASN A 73 5.41 -6.85 10.03
C ASN A 73 5.38 -5.38 10.44
N LEU A 74 4.91 -5.06 11.65
CA LEU A 74 4.88 -3.67 12.13
C LEU A 74 6.29 -3.06 12.26
N ILE A 75 7.26 -3.86 12.71
CA ILE A 75 8.66 -3.45 12.79
C ILE A 75 9.20 -3.14 11.38
N ASP A 76 8.94 -4.02 10.41
CA ASP A 76 9.39 -3.82 9.02
C ASP A 76 8.78 -2.55 8.39
N GLU A 77 7.51 -2.26 8.70
CA GLU A 77 6.80 -1.10 8.15
C GLU A 77 7.23 0.25 8.77
N GLU A 78 7.45 0.30 10.08
CA GLU A 78 7.52 1.58 10.83
C GLU A 78 8.84 1.81 11.59
N ALA A 79 9.56 0.76 11.97
CA ALA A 79 10.76 0.90 12.77
C ALA A 79 12.00 1.26 11.93
N GLY A 80 12.97 1.91 12.57
CA GLY A 80 14.22 2.30 11.94
C GLY A 80 14.07 3.47 10.96
N SER A 81 15.12 3.71 10.17
CA SER A 81 15.13 4.71 9.10
C SER A 81 16.13 4.31 8.01
N PRO A 82 15.77 4.38 6.71
CA PRO A 82 14.45 4.76 6.22
C PRO A 82 13.40 3.65 6.44
N ASN A 83 12.24 3.99 7.00
CA ASN A 83 11.07 3.10 7.07
C ASN A 83 10.17 3.26 5.83
N HIS A 84 9.08 2.48 5.69
CA HIS A 84 8.26 2.50 4.47
C HIS A 84 7.63 3.88 4.16
N PRO A 85 7.06 4.62 5.13
CA PRO A 85 6.64 6.01 4.89
C PRO A 85 7.77 6.93 4.41
N GLU A 86 8.98 6.80 4.96
CA GLU A 86 10.15 7.58 4.54
C GLU A 86 10.61 7.21 3.13
N LEU A 87 10.63 5.93 2.78
CA LEU A 87 10.91 5.46 1.41
C LEU A 87 9.88 6.01 0.41
N TRP A 88 8.60 6.07 0.79
CA TRP A 88 7.58 6.68 -0.07
C TRP A 88 7.80 8.18 -0.29
N LEU A 89 8.28 8.90 0.73
CA LEU A 89 8.66 10.31 0.59
C LEU A 89 9.87 10.49 -0.32
N HIS A 90 10.84 9.58 -0.30
CA HIS A 90 11.94 9.58 -1.28
C HIS A 90 11.42 9.39 -2.70
N PHE A 91 10.45 8.49 -2.91
CA PHE A 91 9.78 8.32 -4.21
C PHE A 91 9.09 9.62 -4.66
N ALA A 92 8.29 10.25 -3.79
CA ALA A 92 7.61 11.50 -4.11
C ALA A 92 8.59 12.64 -4.43
N LYS A 93 9.72 12.71 -3.70
CA LYS A 93 10.81 13.64 -3.98
C LYS A 93 11.45 13.38 -5.34
N GLY A 94 11.61 12.12 -5.74
CA GLY A 94 12.05 11.74 -7.09
C GLY A 94 11.13 12.26 -8.20
N LEU A 95 9.83 12.43 -7.91
CA LEU A 95 8.85 13.05 -8.81
C LEU A 95 8.81 14.59 -8.71
N GLY A 96 9.69 15.20 -7.90
CA GLY A 96 9.75 16.65 -7.70
C GLY A 96 8.73 17.20 -6.70
N VAL A 97 8.10 16.36 -5.88
CA VAL A 97 7.15 16.77 -4.83
C VAL A 97 7.89 16.88 -3.49
N SER A 98 7.69 17.98 -2.75
CA SER A 98 8.31 18.13 -1.43
C SER A 98 7.62 17.24 -0.38
N GLU A 99 8.36 16.85 0.66
CA GLU A 99 7.77 16.06 1.75
C GLU A 99 6.65 16.81 2.48
N ASP A 100 6.80 18.12 2.65
CA ASP A 100 5.78 18.98 3.25
C ASP A 100 4.50 18.99 2.43
N ASP A 101 4.60 19.03 1.09
CA ASP A 101 3.43 18.97 0.22
C ASP A 101 2.72 17.61 0.36
N VAL A 102 3.47 16.50 0.32
CA VAL A 102 2.93 15.15 0.50
C VAL A 102 2.25 14.95 1.86
N ARG A 103 2.90 15.39 2.95
CA ARG A 103 2.38 15.20 4.31
C ARG A 103 1.12 16.02 4.57
N ASN A 104 1.05 17.23 4.02
CA ASN A 104 -0.02 18.19 4.27
C ASN A 104 -1.11 18.21 3.19
N THR A 105 -0.97 17.41 2.12
CA THR A 105 -2.01 17.27 1.10
C THR A 105 -3.33 16.86 1.76
N THR A 106 -4.42 17.48 1.30
CA THR A 106 -5.76 17.10 1.75
C THR A 106 -6.12 15.76 1.11
N LYS A 107 -6.62 14.83 1.92
CA LYS A 107 -7.08 13.51 1.43
C LYS A 107 -8.32 13.71 0.59
N GLU A 108 -8.30 13.18 -0.62
CA GLU A 108 -9.52 13.04 -1.40
C GLU A 108 -10.48 12.04 -0.76
N SER A 109 -11.73 12.10 -1.20
CA SER A 109 -12.81 11.26 -0.65
C SER A 109 -12.50 9.76 -0.78
N GLU A 110 -11.84 9.38 -1.86
CA GLU A 110 -11.41 8.03 -2.21
C GLU A 110 -10.29 7.55 -1.27
N THR A 111 -9.29 8.40 -1.04
CA THR A 111 -8.19 8.13 -0.08
C THR A 111 -8.74 7.99 1.34
N GLN A 112 -9.67 8.86 1.72
CA GLN A 112 -10.33 8.77 3.02
C GLN A 112 -11.16 7.48 3.15
N THR A 113 -11.87 7.09 2.10
CA THR A 113 -12.67 5.85 2.04
C THR A 113 -11.78 4.61 2.14
N LEU A 114 -10.65 4.59 1.43
CA LEU A 114 -9.64 3.54 1.52
C LEU A 114 -9.17 3.36 2.97
N ILE A 115 -8.68 4.44 3.59
CA ILE A 115 -8.17 4.41 4.96
C ILE A 115 -9.26 3.98 5.95
N ASN A 116 -10.48 4.50 5.82
CA ASN A 116 -11.59 4.17 6.70
C ASN A 116 -12.03 2.72 6.56
N THR A 117 -11.98 2.15 5.35
CA THR A 117 -12.28 0.73 5.11
C THR A 117 -11.29 -0.15 5.87
N PHE A 118 -9.99 0.08 5.71
CA PHE A 118 -8.97 -0.67 6.44
C PHE A 118 -9.08 -0.50 7.96
N ARG A 119 -9.30 0.73 8.45
CA ARG A 119 -9.52 0.98 9.88
C ARG A 119 -10.73 0.24 10.42
N SER A 120 -11.84 0.24 9.68
CA SER A 120 -13.06 -0.44 10.09
C SER A 120 -12.86 -1.95 10.17
N VAL A 121 -12.32 -2.57 9.12
CA VAL A 121 -12.11 -4.03 9.11
C VAL A 121 -11.06 -4.46 10.14
N CYS A 122 -9.92 -3.76 10.19
CA CYS A 122 -8.83 -4.07 11.11
C CYS A 122 -9.16 -3.76 12.58
N GLY A 123 -9.96 -2.72 12.84
CA GLY A 123 -10.37 -2.33 14.20
C GLY A 123 -11.59 -3.08 14.72
N ASN A 124 -12.63 -3.21 13.90
CA ASN A 124 -13.95 -3.69 14.35
C ASN A 124 -14.25 -5.15 13.97
N GLY A 125 -13.62 -5.67 12.92
CA GLY A 125 -13.79 -7.07 12.50
C GLY A 125 -13.12 -8.07 13.44
N SER A 126 -13.13 -9.34 13.08
CA SER A 126 -12.30 -10.39 13.70
C SER A 126 -10.81 -10.23 13.32
N THR A 127 -9.94 -10.98 13.98
CA THR A 127 -8.52 -11.09 13.58
C THR A 127 -8.38 -11.63 12.16
N ALA A 128 -9.19 -12.63 11.80
CA ALA A 128 -9.14 -13.25 10.46
C ALA A 128 -9.56 -12.25 9.37
N GLU A 129 -10.61 -11.46 9.58
CA GLU A 129 -11.03 -10.42 8.64
C GLU A 129 -9.97 -9.32 8.48
N GLY A 130 -9.33 -8.90 9.60
CA GLY A 130 -8.23 -7.96 9.56
C GLY A 130 -7.03 -8.48 8.75
N LEU A 131 -6.62 -9.72 9.01
CA LEU A 131 -5.54 -10.38 8.26
C LEU A 131 -5.88 -10.55 6.78
N ALA A 132 -7.13 -10.91 6.45
CA ALA A 132 -7.58 -11.04 5.07
C ALA A 132 -7.57 -9.69 4.33
N ALA A 133 -7.97 -8.59 4.99
CA ALA A 133 -7.91 -7.26 4.40
C ALA A 133 -6.48 -6.81 4.12
N LEU A 134 -5.56 -7.01 5.08
CA LEU A 134 -4.14 -6.71 4.92
C LEU A 134 -3.54 -7.56 3.78
N TYR A 135 -3.81 -8.86 3.79
CA TYR A 135 -3.34 -9.79 2.75
C TYR A 135 -3.86 -9.44 1.36
N ALA A 136 -5.14 -9.05 1.23
CA ALA A 136 -5.73 -8.64 -0.04
C ALA A 136 -5.00 -7.44 -0.67
N TYR A 137 -4.34 -6.62 0.14
CA TYR A 137 -3.48 -5.53 -0.32
C TYR A 137 -2.04 -5.98 -0.53
N GLU A 138 -1.39 -6.51 0.52
CA GLU A 138 0.05 -6.80 0.54
C GLU A 138 0.47 -7.87 -0.46
N SER A 139 -0.39 -8.87 -0.71
CA SER A 139 -0.10 -9.95 -1.67
C SER A 139 0.15 -9.45 -3.09
N GLN A 140 -0.41 -8.29 -3.46
CA GLN A 140 -0.27 -7.71 -4.79
C GLN A 140 0.98 -6.84 -4.93
N ILE A 141 1.56 -6.40 -3.81
CA ILE A 141 2.65 -5.40 -3.79
C ILE A 141 3.90 -5.84 -4.56
N PRO A 142 4.37 -7.11 -4.49
CA PRO A 142 5.55 -7.53 -5.25
C PRO A 142 5.41 -7.27 -6.76
N ALA A 143 4.33 -7.74 -7.38
CA ALA A 143 4.09 -7.55 -8.82
C ALA A 143 3.86 -6.08 -9.18
N ILE A 144 3.21 -5.32 -8.30
CA ILE A 144 3.01 -3.88 -8.46
C ILE A 144 4.37 -3.14 -8.43
N CYS A 145 5.26 -3.48 -7.50
CA CYS A 145 6.58 -2.87 -7.40
C CYS A 145 7.42 -3.14 -8.66
N GLU A 146 7.41 -4.36 -9.18
CA GLU A 146 8.07 -4.70 -10.45
C GLU A 146 7.54 -3.84 -11.60
N SER A 147 6.21 -3.74 -11.75
CA SER A 147 5.58 -2.88 -12.77
C SER A 147 5.89 -1.40 -12.57
N LYS A 148 5.96 -0.93 -11.32
CA LYS A 148 6.30 0.46 -10.99
C LYS A 148 7.72 0.78 -11.43
N ILE A 149 8.68 -0.03 -10.99
CA ILE A 149 10.11 0.12 -11.31
C ILE A 149 10.32 0.11 -12.83
N ASP A 150 9.71 -0.84 -13.54
CA ASP A 150 9.83 -0.95 -15.00
C ASP A 150 9.30 0.31 -15.72
N GLY A 151 8.11 0.79 -15.31
CA GLY A 151 7.52 2.00 -15.87
C GLY A 151 8.35 3.26 -15.57
N LEU A 152 8.87 3.41 -14.35
CA LEU A 152 9.72 4.54 -13.95
C LEU A 152 10.99 4.62 -14.80
N ARG A 153 11.67 3.48 -15.02
CA ARG A 153 12.86 3.40 -15.86
C ARG A 153 12.56 3.72 -17.32
N LYS A 154 11.54 3.08 -17.89
CA LYS A 154 11.25 3.15 -19.34
C LYS A 154 10.60 4.46 -19.77
N HIS A 155 9.71 5.02 -18.96
CA HIS A 155 8.79 6.08 -19.41
C HIS A 155 8.97 7.39 -18.64
N TYR A 156 9.37 7.34 -17.38
CA TYR A 156 9.37 8.52 -16.50
C TYR A 156 10.76 9.03 -16.12
N ARG A 157 11.81 8.54 -16.81
CA ARG A 157 13.21 9.04 -16.74
C ARG A 157 13.90 8.86 -15.39
N PHE A 158 13.46 7.88 -14.58
CA PHE A 158 14.19 7.52 -13.38
C PHE A 158 15.39 6.64 -13.75
N THR A 159 16.59 7.10 -13.43
CA THR A 159 17.84 6.38 -13.73
C THR A 159 18.29 5.44 -12.61
N ASN A 160 17.78 5.62 -11.38
CA ASN A 160 18.00 4.72 -10.24
C ASN A 160 16.71 4.60 -9.39
N PRO A 161 15.66 3.91 -9.87
CA PRO A 161 14.37 3.77 -9.17
C PRO A 161 14.30 2.61 -8.16
N GLU A 162 15.43 2.03 -7.83
CA GLU A 162 15.61 1.04 -6.75
C GLU A 162 16.18 1.70 -5.49
#